data_AF-A0A662KI21-F1
#
_entry.id   AF-A0A662KI21-F1
#
_cell.length_a   1.000
_cell.length_b   1.000
_cell.length_c   1.000
_cell.angle_alpha   90.00
_cell.angle_beta   90.00
_cell.angle_gamma   90.00
#
_symmetry.space_group_name_H-M   'P 1'
#
loop_
_entity.id
_entity.type
_entity.pdbx_description
1 polymer ?
#
loop_
_entity_poly.entity_id
_entity_poly.type
_entity_poly.pdbx_seq_one_letter_code
_entity_poly.pdbx_strand_id
1 'polypeptide(L)'
;MEREEALKKAYEWGKEVGKSVAETAKTIPEITSPEEAYANYEEGEVQSADYANAVLPELRRLAGCKDTGAGTYTVCSDEQIDLYHELIDKYWEGVYDGIVENWEKK
;
A
#
# COMPACT_ATOMS: atom_id res chain seq x y z
N MET A 1 19.11 -4.54 0.74
CA MET A 1 18.32 -3.31 0.89
C MET A 1 18.27 -3.03 2.37
N GLU A 2 18.62 -1.82 2.79
CA GLU A 2 18.57 -1.46 4.20
C GLU A 2 17.10 -1.32 4.63
N ARG A 3 16.77 -1.69 5.87
CA ARG A 3 15.39 -1.68 6.40
C ARG A 3 14.68 -0.33 6.20
N GLU A 4 15.35 0.77 6.51
CA GLU A 4 14.82 2.13 6.34
C GLU A 4 14.51 2.46 4.87
N GLU A 5 15.33 1.95 3.94
CA GLU A 5 15.11 2.15 2.50
C GLU A 5 13.86 1.40 2.03
N ALA A 6 13.63 0.19 2.54
CA ALA A 6 12.42 -0.57 2.24
C ALA A 6 11.16 0.12 2.77
N LEU A 7 11.19 0.59 4.03
CA LEU A 7 10.08 1.33 4.65
C LEU A 7 9.75 2.61 3.88
N LYS A 8 10.77 3.38 3.49
CA LYS A 8 10.60 4.58 2.68
C LYS A 8 9.97 4.26 1.32
N LYS A 9 10.41 3.19 0.65
CA LYS A 9 9.84 2.77 -0.64
C LYS A 9 8.38 2.36 -0.53
N ALA A 10 8.01 1.60 0.50
CA ALA A 10 6.62 1.22 0.74
C ALA A 10 5.74 2.45 0.97
N TYR A 11 6.20 3.39 1.80
CA TYR A 11 5.49 4.65 2.06
C TYR A 11 5.35 5.51 0.79
N GLU A 12 6.43 5.74 0.04
CA GLU A 12 6.38 6.56 -1.18
C GLU A 12 5.47 5.93 -2.23
N TRP A 13 5.47 4.60 -2.36
CA TRP A 13 4.56 3.91 -3.26
C TRP A 13 3.10 4.08 -2.83
N GLY A 14 2.79 3.82 -1.56
CA GLY A 14 1.46 4.04 -1.01
C GLY A 14 0.99 5.48 -1.24
N LYS A 15 1.88 6.45 -1.06
CA LYS A 15 1.59 7.88 -1.28
C LYS A 15 1.20 8.21 -2.72
N GLU A 16 1.86 7.64 -3.72
CA GLU A 16 1.46 7.84 -5.12
C GLU A 16 0.12 7.17 -5.46
N VAL A 17 -0.15 6.01 -4.88
CA VAL A 17 -1.46 5.36 -4.96
C VAL A 17 -2.54 6.25 -4.34
N GLY A 18 -2.31 6.75 -3.12
CA GLY A 18 -3.23 7.63 -2.40
C GLY A 18 -3.56 8.91 -3.16
N LYS A 19 -2.58 9.54 -3.82
CA LYS A 19 -2.83 10.70 -4.69
C LYS A 19 -3.80 10.36 -5.80
N SER A 20 -3.61 9.22 -6.48
CA SER A 20 -4.47 8.74 -7.57
C SER A 20 -5.89 8.42 -7.07
N VAL A 21 -6.01 7.85 -5.86
CA VAL A 21 -7.29 7.61 -5.20
C VAL A 21 -8.02 8.93 -4.96
N ALA A 22 -7.34 9.95 -4.42
CA ALA A 22 -7.94 11.27 -4.22
C ALA A 22 -8.39 11.93 -5.52
N GLU A 23 -7.63 11.81 -6.62
CA GLU A 23 -8.06 12.33 -7.93
C GLU A 23 -9.36 11.67 -8.39
N THR A 24 -9.45 10.35 -8.25
CA THR A 24 -10.65 9.58 -8.62
C THR A 24 -11.83 9.94 -7.71
N ALA A 25 -11.63 9.93 -6.39
CA ALA A 25 -12.67 10.21 -5.42
C ALA A 25 -13.26 11.62 -5.56
N LYS A 26 -12.46 12.62 -5.94
CA LYS A 26 -12.96 13.98 -6.23
C LYS A 26 -13.95 14.04 -7.41
N THR A 27 -14.01 13.02 -8.26
CA THR A 27 -14.99 12.93 -9.36
C THR A 27 -16.31 12.31 -8.93
N ILE A 28 -16.40 11.78 -7.71
CA ILE A 28 -17.56 11.08 -7.15
C ILE A 28 -18.25 12.02 -6.14
N PRO A 29 -19.45 12.55 -6.44
CA PRO A 29 -20.12 13.54 -5.57
C PRO A 29 -20.39 13.07 -4.14
N GLU A 30 -20.54 11.76 -3.94
CA GLU A 30 -20.84 11.14 -2.66
C GLU A 30 -19.63 11.07 -1.72
N ILE A 31 -18.41 11.25 -2.23
CA ILE A 31 -17.19 11.22 -1.42
C ILE A 31 -16.78 12.67 -1.09
N THR A 32 -16.94 13.04 0.18
CA THR A 32 -16.83 14.44 0.63
C THR A 32 -15.60 14.72 1.50
N SER A 33 -14.94 13.67 1.98
CA SER A 33 -13.78 13.76 2.87
C SER A 33 -12.65 12.81 2.45
N PRO A 34 -11.39 13.10 2.83
CA PRO A 34 -10.29 12.17 2.61
C PRO A 34 -10.48 10.86 3.40
N GLU A 35 -11.14 10.89 4.57
CA GLU A 35 -11.46 9.70 5.36
C GLU A 35 -12.45 8.78 4.62
N GLU A 36 -13.49 9.32 3.99
CA GLU A 36 -14.42 8.54 3.17
C GLU A 36 -13.72 7.96 1.93
N ALA A 37 -12.86 8.75 1.29
CA ALA A 37 -12.08 8.28 0.13
C ALA A 37 -11.16 7.11 0.53
N TYR A 38 -10.48 7.23 1.66
CA TYR A 38 -9.60 6.19 2.20
C TYR A 38 -10.41 4.93 2.56
N ALA A 39 -11.48 5.06 3.34
CA ALA A 39 -12.27 3.90 3.78
C ALA A 39 -12.88 3.12 2.60
N ASN A 40 -13.43 3.82 1.60
CA ASN A 40 -13.98 3.20 0.40
C ASN A 40 -12.89 2.48 -0.42
N TYR A 41 -11.71 3.08 -0.52
CA TYR A 41 -10.59 2.47 -1.23
C TYR A 41 -10.04 1.26 -0.48
N GLU A 42 -9.80 1.37 0.82
CA GLU A 42 -9.29 0.29 1.66
C GLU A 42 -10.22 -0.94 1.59
N GLU A 43 -11.53 -0.75 1.78
CA GLU A 43 -12.52 -1.83 1.75
C GLU A 43 -12.51 -2.59 0.40
N GLY A 44 -12.44 -1.85 -0.71
CA GLY A 44 -12.39 -2.45 -2.04
C GLY A 44 -11.04 -3.11 -2.35
N GLU A 45 -9.94 -2.45 -1.98
CA GLU A 45 -8.60 -2.87 -2.36
C GLU A 45 -8.15 -4.11 -1.59
N VAL A 46 -8.41 -4.22 -0.29
CA VAL A 46 -8.00 -5.42 0.48
C VAL A 46 -8.69 -6.70 -0.01
N GLN A 47 -9.79 -6.57 -0.76
CA GLN A 47 -10.51 -7.66 -1.40
C GLN A 47 -10.14 -7.85 -2.88
N SER A 48 -9.31 -6.97 -3.44
CA SER A 48 -8.98 -6.95 -4.86
C SER A 48 -7.93 -8.01 -5.21
N ALA A 49 -8.02 -8.53 -6.43
CA ALA A 49 -7.01 -9.44 -6.96
C ALA A 49 -5.65 -8.73 -7.12
N ASP A 50 -5.65 -7.42 -7.35
CA ASP A 50 -4.43 -6.63 -7.50
C ASP A 50 -3.69 -6.50 -6.17
N TYR A 51 -4.41 -6.28 -5.07
CA TYR A 51 -3.79 -6.27 -3.74
C TYR A 51 -3.13 -7.62 -3.42
N ALA A 52 -3.86 -8.72 -3.65
CA ALA A 52 -3.37 -10.07 -3.37
C ALA A 52 -2.20 -10.49 -4.28
N ASN A 53 -2.21 -10.10 -5.56
CA ASN A 53 -1.27 -10.60 -6.57
C ASN A 53 -0.18 -9.60 -7.00
N ALA A 54 -0.30 -8.32 -6.65
CA ALA A 54 0.71 -7.30 -6.96
C ALA A 54 1.22 -6.59 -5.71
N VAL A 55 0.32 -6.04 -4.87
CA VAL A 55 0.73 -5.24 -3.70
C VAL A 55 1.43 -6.10 -2.65
N LEU A 56 0.77 -7.14 -2.14
CA LEU A 56 1.35 -8.00 -1.11
C LEU A 56 2.64 -8.70 -1.58
N PRO A 57 2.74 -9.25 -2.81
CA PRO A 57 3.98 -9.84 -3.30
C PRO A 57 5.14 -8.84 -3.41
N GLU A 58 4.88 -7.60 -3.85
CA GLU A 58 5.94 -6.58 -3.93
C GLU A 58 6.44 -6.17 -2.54
N LEU A 59 5.54 -6.02 -1.56
CA LEU A 59 5.93 -5.75 -0.18
C LEU A 59 6.75 -6.91 0.43
N ARG A 60 6.40 -8.16 0.14
CA ARG A 60 7.21 -9.34 0.52
C ARG A 60 8.59 -9.32 -0.15
N ARG A 61 8.67 -8.91 -1.42
CA ARG A 61 9.92 -8.76 -2.15
C ARG A 61 10.80 -7.67 -1.52
N LEU A 62 10.21 -6.55 -1.10
CA LEU A 62 10.91 -5.47 -0.39
C LEU A 62 11.42 -5.93 0.99
N ALA A 63 10.66 -6.78 1.70
CA ALA A 63 11.11 -7.44 2.93
C ALA A 63 12.25 -8.45 2.71
N GLY A 64 12.56 -8.77 1.46
CA GLY A 64 13.60 -9.74 1.09
C GLY A 64 13.15 -11.20 1.14
N CYS A 65 11.84 -11.45 1.30
CA CYS A 65 11.32 -12.80 1.16
C CYS A 65 11.57 -13.32 -0.26
N LYS A 66 11.94 -14.60 -0.40
CA LYS A 66 12.26 -15.20 -1.70
C LYS A 66 11.07 -15.92 -2.29
N ASP A 67 10.79 -15.65 -3.55
CA ASP A 67 9.89 -16.47 -4.36
C ASP A 67 10.64 -17.74 -4.80
N THR A 68 10.08 -18.91 -4.50
CA THR A 68 10.65 -20.20 -4.91
C THR A 68 10.14 -20.67 -6.28
N GLY A 69 9.46 -19.82 -7.05
CA GLY A 69 9.06 -20.09 -8.43
C GLY A 69 7.80 -20.95 -8.59
N ALA A 70 7.04 -21.13 -7.52
CA ALA A 70 5.76 -21.87 -7.52
C ALA A 70 4.56 -20.99 -7.15
N GLY A 71 4.71 -19.66 -7.17
CA GLY A 71 3.62 -18.68 -7.00
C GLY A 71 2.89 -18.70 -5.65
N THR A 72 3.22 -19.62 -4.73
CA THR A 72 2.40 -19.91 -3.55
C THR A 72 3.17 -20.04 -2.23
N TYR A 73 4.51 -20.14 -2.25
CA TYR A 73 5.31 -20.30 -1.02
C TYR A 73 6.47 -19.32 -1.02
N THR A 74 6.22 -18.11 -0.51
CA THR A 74 7.31 -17.18 -0.22
C THR A 74 8.06 -17.70 0.99
N VAL A 75 9.37 -17.93 0.86
CA VAL A 75 10.20 -18.30 2.02
C VAL A 75 10.63 -17.00 2.69
N CYS A 76 10.08 -16.75 3.87
CA CYS A 76 10.44 -15.65 4.76
C CYS A 76 11.03 -16.21 6.06
N SER A 77 12.08 -15.59 6.61
CA SER A 77 12.43 -15.74 8.02
C SER A 77 11.48 -14.90 8.90
N ASP A 78 11.47 -15.15 10.20
CA ASP A 78 10.67 -14.37 11.16
C ASP A 78 10.96 -12.87 11.05
N GLU A 79 12.24 -12.48 10.98
CA GLU A 79 12.66 -11.08 10.79
C GLU A 79 12.11 -10.46 9.49
N GLN A 80 11.97 -11.25 8.42
CA GLN A 80 11.42 -10.80 7.15
C GLN A 80 9.91 -10.66 7.20
N ILE A 81 9.22 -11.53 7.97
CA ILE A 81 7.78 -11.40 8.23
C ILE A 81 7.50 -10.15 9.04
N ASP A 82 8.30 -9.89 10.08
CA ASP A 82 8.18 -8.68 10.90
C ASP A 82 8.35 -7.42 10.04
N LEU A 83 9.39 -7.37 9.21
CA LEU A 83 9.57 -6.27 8.27
C LEU A 83 8.42 -6.17 7.26
N TYR A 84 7.91 -7.30 6.74
CA TYR A 84 6.78 -7.29 5.82
C TYR A 84 5.52 -6.66 6.43
N HIS A 85 5.20 -6.95 7.69
CA HIS A 85 4.07 -6.31 8.37
C HIS A 85 4.29 -4.80 8.52
N GLU A 86 5.50 -4.37 8.88
CA GLU A 86 5.81 -2.93 8.94
C GLU A 86 5.72 -2.25 7.57
N LEU A 87 6.06 -2.96 6.49
CA LEU A 87 5.92 -2.44 5.13
C LEU A 87 4.45 -2.30 4.72
N ILE A 88 3.57 -3.21 5.16
CA ILE A 88 2.11 -3.06 4.95
C ILE A 88 1.61 -1.81 5.67
N ASP A 89 1.98 -1.63 6.94
CA ASP A 89 1.56 -0.46 7.72
C ASP A 89 2.06 0.83 7.06
N LYS A 90 3.33 0.86 6.62
CA LYS A 90 3.90 2.02 5.94
C LYS A 90 3.30 2.30 4.58
N TYR A 91 2.93 1.25 3.83
CA TYR A 91 2.21 1.41 2.58
C TYR A 91 0.87 2.11 2.82
N TRP A 92 0.06 1.63 3.77
CA TRP A 92 -1.25 2.21 4.06
C TRP A 92 -1.18 3.61 4.69
N GLU A 93 -0.17 3.87 5.54
CA GLU A 93 0.16 5.23 6.02
C GLU A 93 0.43 6.17 4.83
N GLY A 94 1.23 5.71 3.87
CA GLY A 94 1.48 6.43 2.63
C GLY A 94 0.20 6.70 1.84
N VAL A 95 -0.66 5.69 1.66
CA VAL A 95 -1.95 5.83 0.96
C VAL A 95 -2.79 6.94 1.58
N TYR A 96 -2.97 6.92 2.91
CA TYR A 96 -3.75 7.96 3.60
C TYR A 96 -3.13 9.35 3.42
N ASP A 97 -1.83 9.49 3.64
CA ASP A 97 -1.12 10.77 3.47
C ASP A 97 -1.21 11.30 2.03
N GLY A 98 -1.11 10.40 1.03
CA GLY A 98 -1.28 10.75 -0.38
C GLY A 98 -2.67 11.26 -0.70
N ILE A 99 -3.69 10.65 -0.10
CA ILE A 99 -5.08 11.11 -0.24
C ILE A 99 -5.22 12.50 0.36
N VAL A 100 -4.84 12.69 1.62
CA VAL A 100 -4.98 13.97 2.35
C VAL A 100 -4.23 15.10 1.64
N GLU A 101 -2.95 14.89 1.31
CA GLU A 101 -2.13 15.91 0.65
C GLU A 101 -2.77 16.34 -0.68
N ASN A 102 -3.28 15.39 -1.46
CA ASN A 102 -3.90 15.73 -2.73
C ASN A 102 -5.29 16.34 -2.54
N TRP A 103 -6.05 15.94 -1.52
CA TRP A 103 -7.37 16.47 -1.20
C TRP A 103 -7.32 17.97 -0.87
N GLU A 104 -6.30 18.40 -0.12
CA GLU A 104 -6.08 19.78 0.31
C GLU A 104 -5.60 20.71 -0.82
N LYS A 105 -5.00 20.17 -1.90
CA LYS A 105 -4.51 20.93 -3.07
C LYS A 105 -5.64 21.47 -3.99
N LYS A 106 -6.83 21.74 -3.45
CA LYS A 106 -7.93 22.38 -4.17
C LYS A 106 -7.60 23.82 -4.58
#